data_AF-A0A653B0P9-F1
#
_entry.id   AF-A0A653B0P9-F1
#
_cell.length_a   1.000
_cell.length_b   1.000
_cell.length_c   1.000
_cell.angle_alpha   90.00
_cell.angle_beta   90.00
_cell.angle_gamma   90.00
#
_symmetry.space_group_name_H-M   'P 1'
#
loop_
_entity.id
_entity.type
_entity.pdbx_description
1 polymer ?
#
loop_
_entity_poly.entity_id
_entity_poly.type
_entity_poly.pdbx_seq_one_letter_code
_entity_poly.pdbx_strand_id
1 'polypeptide(L)'
;MEIEKQIRDLAAAGYSRRHVMELLGYTRFSFETVLEMIGPVDWPAPNQSVSAKLAFEMRRGKFTKGMAKSQALAANAKREKYAKTVRGVTGSIEDLIKAFGLSIGASTVRRRLQAGMDLELALFTPRCATNNLGKLLGAHTMSDEQWRRRQQGAAA
;
A
#
# COMPACT_ATOMS: atom_id res chain seq x y z
N MET A 1 28.59 -27.71 31.45
CA MET A 1 27.77 -26.89 32.36
C MET A 1 26.32 -27.06 31.95
N GLU A 2 25.47 -27.57 32.84
CA GLU A 2 24.07 -27.88 32.51
C GLU A 2 23.28 -26.64 32.07
N ILE A 3 23.53 -25.50 32.72
CA ILE A 3 22.82 -24.23 32.46
C ILE A 3 23.17 -23.65 31.08
N GLU A 4 24.44 -23.74 30.66
CA GLU A 4 24.84 -23.27 29.33
C GLU A 4 24.11 -24.02 28.22
N LYS A 5 24.08 -25.36 28.34
CA LYS A 5 23.41 -26.22 27.38
C LYS A 5 21.92 -25.89 27.31
N GLN A 6 21.28 -25.71 28.46
CA GLN A 6 19.87 -25.30 28.53
C GLN A 6 19.61 -23.96 27.83
N ILE A 7 20.46 -22.95 28.04
CA ILE A 7 20.32 -21.64 27.39
C ILE A 7 20.45 -21.76 25.87
N ARG A 8 21.45 -22.52 25.38
CA ARG A 8 21.65 -22.72 23.94
C ARG A 8 20.51 -23.53 23.31
N ASP A 9 20.04 -24.57 23.97
CA ASP A 9 18.92 -25.39 23.50
C ASP A 9 17.62 -24.57 23.40
N LEU A 10 17.35 -23.72 24.39
CA LEU A 10 16.18 -22.81 24.36
C LEU A 10 16.31 -21.71 23.30
N ALA A 11 17.50 -21.16 23.11
CA ALA A 11 17.75 -20.19 22.04
C ALA A 11 17.56 -20.82 20.65
N ALA A 12 18.07 -22.05 20.45
CA ALA A 12 17.89 -22.82 19.22
C ALA A 12 16.41 -23.18 18.96
N ALA A 13 15.64 -23.44 20.02
CA ALA A 13 14.19 -23.62 19.94
C ALA A 13 13.43 -22.33 19.57
N GLY A 14 14.10 -21.18 19.48
CA GLY A 14 13.52 -19.90 19.05
C GLY A 14 12.90 -19.09 20.18
N TYR A 15 13.26 -19.36 21.44
CA TYR A 15 12.86 -18.51 22.55
C TYR A 15 13.68 -17.22 22.58
N SER A 16 13.05 -16.11 22.96
CA SER A 16 13.75 -14.84 23.13
C SER A 16 14.57 -14.83 24.42
N ARG A 17 15.61 -14.02 24.44
CA ARG A 17 16.46 -13.78 25.62
C ARG A 17 15.66 -13.54 26.91
N ARG A 18 14.62 -12.71 26.83
CA ARG A 18 13.74 -12.38 27.96
C ARG A 18 12.94 -13.60 28.44
N HIS A 19 12.44 -14.41 27.51
CA HIS A 19 11.66 -15.59 27.86
C HIS A 19 12.52 -16.65 28.55
N VAL A 20 13.76 -16.85 28.08
CA VAL A 20 14.71 -17.77 28.73
C VAL A 20 15.07 -17.31 30.14
N MET A 21 15.32 -16.00 30.32
CA MET A 21 15.55 -15.41 31.64
C MET A 21 14.39 -15.67 32.60
N GLU A 22 13.15 -15.42 32.16
CA GLU A 22 11.94 -15.67 32.96
C GLU A 22 11.74 -17.16 33.27
N LEU A 23 11.98 -18.05 32.30
CA LEU A 23 11.81 -19.49 32.45
C LEU A 23 12.82 -20.11 33.43
N LEU A 24 14.06 -19.62 33.41
CA LEU A 24 15.11 -20.07 34.32
C LEU A 24 15.08 -19.33 35.67
N GLY A 25 14.17 -18.36 35.85
CA GLY A 25 14.00 -17.62 37.10
C GLY A 25 15.15 -16.66 37.42
N TYR A 26 15.94 -16.26 36.43
CA TYR A 26 17.03 -15.30 36.63
C TYR A 26 16.51 -13.86 36.62
N THR A 27 17.17 -13.01 37.40
CA THR A 27 17.04 -11.55 37.23
C THR A 27 17.87 -11.12 36.04
N ARG A 28 17.59 -9.93 35.49
CA ARG A 28 18.34 -9.41 34.34
C ARG A 28 19.85 -9.38 34.57
N PHE A 29 20.28 -8.91 35.75
CA PHE A 29 21.69 -8.77 36.08
C PHE A 29 22.39 -10.12 36.20
N SER A 30 21.80 -11.09 36.90
CA SER A 30 22.40 -12.42 37.02
C SER A 30 22.46 -13.13 35.67
N PHE A 31 21.44 -12.95 34.82
CA PHE A 31 21.43 -13.51 33.48
C PHE A 31 22.49 -12.89 32.56
N GLU A 32 22.74 -11.58 32.67
CA GLU A 32 23.82 -10.89 31.94
C GLU A 32 25.19 -11.47 32.32
N THR A 33 25.48 -11.65 33.60
CA THR A 33 26.73 -12.29 34.07
C THR A 33 26.89 -13.73 33.55
N VAL A 34 25.80 -14.49 33.52
CA VAL A 34 25.81 -15.86 32.96
C VAL A 34 26.12 -15.84 31.46
N LEU A 35 25.57 -14.88 30.70
CA LEU A 35 25.86 -14.74 29.27
C LEU A 35 27.30 -14.29 29.00
N GLU A 36 27.88 -13.45 29.86
CA GLU A 36 29.30 -13.07 29.78
C GLU A 36 30.22 -14.29 29.95
N MET A 37 29.86 -15.24 30.83
CA MET A 37 30.62 -16.48 31.03
C MET A 37 30.47 -17.49 29.88
N ILE A 38 29.28 -17.58 29.28
CA ILE A 38 28.94 -18.54 28.20
C ILE A 38 29.45 -18.04 26.83
N GLY A 39 29.59 -16.73 26.66
CA GLY A 39 29.93 -16.11 25.39
C GLY A 39 28.72 -15.92 24.47
N PRO A 40 28.93 -15.61 23.18
CA PRO A 40 27.84 -15.27 22.27
C PRO A 40 26.88 -16.46 22.05
N VAL A 41 25.60 -16.16 22.13
CA VAL A 41 24.47 -17.07 21.86
C VAL A 41 23.66 -16.47 20.72
N ASP A 42 23.28 -17.28 19.74
CA ASP A 42 22.43 -16.85 18.64
C ASP A 42 20.98 -16.77 19.11
N TRP A 43 20.42 -15.57 19.05
CA TRP A 43 19.06 -15.29 19.51
C TRP A 43 18.16 -14.98 18.31
N PRO A 44 16.87 -15.34 18.37
CA PRO A 44 15.95 -14.98 17.30
C PRO A 44 15.87 -13.46 17.14
N ALA A 45 15.83 -13.01 15.88
CA ALA A 45 15.65 -11.60 15.54
C ALA A 45 14.35 -11.02 16.12
N PRO A 46 14.22 -9.69 16.22
CA PRO A 46 12.99 -9.05 16.68
C PRO A 46 11.75 -9.59 15.94
N ASN A 47 10.66 -9.85 16.67
CA ASN A 47 9.40 -10.41 16.16
C ASN A 47 9.47 -11.86 15.62
N GLN A 48 10.61 -12.55 15.72
CA GLN A 48 10.76 -13.94 15.24
C GLN A 48 10.68 -14.99 16.36
N SER A 49 10.64 -14.59 17.62
CA SER A 49 10.54 -15.53 18.74
C SER A 49 9.22 -16.30 18.71
N VAL A 50 9.23 -17.52 19.25
CA VAL A 50 8.04 -18.38 19.37
C VAL A 50 6.88 -17.63 20.03
N SER A 51 7.18 -16.92 21.12
CA SER A 51 6.20 -16.09 21.84
C SER A 51 5.61 -14.97 20.99
N ALA A 52 6.43 -14.30 20.15
CA ALA A 52 5.95 -13.24 19.28
C ALA A 52 5.07 -13.80 18.15
N LYS A 53 5.49 -14.91 17.54
CA LYS A 53 4.71 -15.63 16.51
C LYS A 53 3.35 -16.06 17.05
N LEU A 54 3.33 -16.69 18.23
CA LEU A 54 2.09 -17.08 18.89
C LEU A 54 1.19 -15.86 19.19
N ALA A 55 1.77 -14.76 19.68
CA ALA A 55 1.01 -13.54 19.93
C ALA A 55 0.43 -12.93 18.63
N PHE A 56 1.15 -12.99 17.51
CA PHE A 56 0.62 -12.55 16.21
C PHE A 56 -0.50 -13.46 15.71
N GLU A 57 -0.34 -14.78 15.82
CA GLU A 57 -1.37 -15.75 15.47
C GLU A 57 -2.63 -15.55 16.31
N MET A 58 -2.49 -15.33 17.62
CA MET A 58 -3.62 -15.04 18.51
C MET A 58 -4.38 -13.76 18.15
N ARG A 59 -3.69 -12.78 17.53
CA ARG A 59 -4.27 -11.51 17.05
C ARG A 59 -4.80 -11.63 15.61
N ARG A 60 -4.29 -12.58 14.83
CA ARG A 60 -4.67 -12.77 13.42
C ARG A 60 -6.17 -13.08 13.33
N GLY A 61 -6.87 -12.36 12.44
CA GLY A 61 -8.31 -12.54 12.23
C GLY A 61 -9.21 -11.98 13.33
N LYS A 62 -8.68 -11.52 14.48
CA LYS A 62 -9.48 -10.86 15.52
C LYS A 62 -9.59 -9.38 15.23
N PHE A 63 -10.66 -9.00 14.53
CA PHE A 63 -10.98 -7.62 14.28
C PHE A 63 -11.92 -7.10 15.37
N THR A 64 -11.38 -6.30 16.29
CA THR A 64 -12.20 -5.73 17.37
C THR A 64 -13.19 -4.73 16.77
N LYS A 65 -14.35 -4.53 17.43
CA LYS A 65 -15.34 -3.52 17.01
C LYS A 65 -14.72 -2.12 16.89
N GLY A 66 -13.77 -1.79 17.78
CA GLY A 66 -13.00 -0.54 17.71
C GLY A 66 -12.14 -0.45 16.46
N MET A 67 -11.38 -1.50 16.14
CA MET A 67 -10.58 -1.56 14.90
C MET A 67 -11.45 -1.45 13.65
N ALA A 68 -12.66 -2.03 13.65
CA ALA A 68 -13.64 -1.89 12.57
C ALA A 68 -14.08 -0.46 12.35
N LYS A 69 -14.45 0.22 13.43
CA LYS A 69 -14.82 1.62 13.38
C LYS A 69 -13.65 2.47 12.87
N SER A 70 -12.43 2.24 13.38
CA SER A 70 -11.24 2.95 12.94
C SER A 70 -10.93 2.72 11.46
N GLN A 71 -11.06 1.50 10.96
CA GLN A 71 -10.84 1.20 9.53
C GLN A 71 -11.89 1.88 8.64
N ALA A 72 -13.17 1.86 9.05
CA ALA A 72 -14.24 2.55 8.33
C ALA A 72 -14.01 4.06 8.29
N LEU A 73 -13.61 4.67 9.42
CA LEU A 73 -13.25 6.08 9.51
C LEU A 73 -12.07 6.43 8.60
N ALA A 74 -11.02 5.60 8.59
CA ALA A 74 -9.86 5.81 7.71
C ALA A 74 -10.25 5.70 6.22
N ALA A 75 -11.13 4.76 5.86
CA ALA A 75 -11.66 4.63 4.50
C ALA A 75 -12.49 5.85 4.08
N ASN A 76 -13.33 6.38 4.98
CA ASN A 76 -14.12 7.58 4.72
C ASN A 76 -13.24 8.82 4.58
N ALA A 77 -12.30 9.05 5.51
CA ALA A 77 -11.35 10.15 5.42
C ALA A 77 -10.52 10.10 4.12
N LYS A 78 -10.14 8.90 3.67
CA LYS A 78 -9.48 8.72 2.38
C LYS A 78 -10.40 9.09 1.21
N ARG A 79 -11.67 8.66 1.23
CA ARG A 79 -12.65 9.02 0.20
C ARG A 79 -12.85 10.52 0.13
N GLU A 80 -13.00 11.19 1.27
CA GLU A 80 -13.15 12.64 1.37
C GLU A 80 -11.91 13.37 0.83
N LYS A 81 -10.71 12.98 1.25
CA LYS A 81 -9.45 13.59 0.81
C LYS A 81 -9.25 13.56 -0.70
N TYR A 82 -9.69 12.48 -1.36
CA TYR A 82 -9.54 12.29 -2.81
C TYR A 82 -10.85 12.54 -3.57
N ALA A 83 -11.88 13.06 -2.91
CA ALA A 83 -13.13 13.42 -3.57
C ALA A 83 -12.87 14.57 -4.54
N LYS A 84 -13.52 14.49 -5.71
CA LYS A 84 -13.44 15.52 -6.74
C LYS A 84 -14.84 15.99 -7.08
N THR A 85 -14.96 17.28 -7.36
CA THR A 85 -16.22 17.91 -7.74
C THR A 85 -16.21 18.22 -9.23
N VAL A 86 -17.24 17.77 -9.95
CA VAL A 86 -17.46 18.04 -11.37
C VAL A 86 -18.94 18.35 -11.56
N ARG A 87 -19.26 19.52 -12.14
CA ARG A 87 -20.65 19.95 -12.42
C ARG A 87 -21.60 19.80 -11.22
N GLY A 88 -21.12 20.17 -10.02
CA GLY A 88 -21.91 20.10 -8.79
C GLY A 88 -22.01 18.70 -8.15
N VAL A 89 -21.47 17.65 -8.79
CA VAL A 89 -21.41 16.30 -8.22
C VAL A 89 -20.03 16.09 -7.58
N THR A 90 -20.00 15.66 -6.32
CA THR A 90 -18.76 15.39 -5.58
C THR A 90 -18.65 13.91 -5.27
N GLY A 91 -17.52 13.29 -5.60
CA GLY A 91 -17.28 11.88 -5.29
C GLY A 91 -15.93 11.38 -5.77
N SER A 92 -15.71 10.07 -5.69
CA SER A 92 -14.56 9.46 -6.34
C SER A 92 -14.75 9.45 -7.87
N ILE A 93 -13.68 9.19 -8.63
CA ILE A 93 -13.76 9.05 -10.09
C ILE A 93 -14.80 7.99 -10.49
N GLU A 94 -14.91 6.90 -9.73
CA GLU A 94 -15.88 5.83 -9.98
C GLU A 94 -17.31 6.28 -9.71
N ASP A 95 -17.52 7.10 -8.68
CA ASP A 95 -18.83 7.67 -8.36
C ASP A 95 -19.24 8.69 -9.44
N LEU A 96 -18.31 9.51 -9.92
CA LEU A 96 -18.56 10.47 -11.02
C LEU A 96 -18.92 9.75 -12.33
N ILE A 97 -18.20 8.68 -12.68
CA ILE A 97 -18.51 7.88 -13.88
C ILE A 97 -19.93 7.30 -13.80
N LYS A 98 -20.31 6.76 -12.64
CA LYS A 98 -21.66 6.22 -12.41
C LYS A 98 -22.73 7.31 -12.45
N ALA A 99 -22.49 8.44 -11.78
CA ALA A 99 -23.42 9.56 -11.71
C ALA A 99 -23.74 10.15 -13.10
N PHE A 100 -22.74 10.22 -13.98
CA PHE A 100 -22.90 10.71 -15.35
C PHE A 100 -23.19 9.60 -16.38
N GLY A 101 -23.34 8.34 -15.95
CA GLY A 101 -23.65 7.22 -16.85
C GLY A 101 -22.59 6.96 -17.94
N LEU A 102 -21.31 7.27 -17.66
CA LEU A 102 -20.25 7.19 -18.67
C LEU A 102 -19.76 5.74 -18.87
N SER A 103 -19.53 5.34 -20.12
CA SER A 103 -18.99 4.00 -20.47
C SER A 103 -17.47 3.89 -20.35
N ILE A 104 -16.82 4.82 -19.64
CA ILE A 104 -15.36 4.90 -19.51
C ILE A 104 -14.93 4.30 -18.18
N GLY A 105 -13.86 3.50 -18.18
CA GLY A 105 -13.30 2.94 -16.95
C GLY A 105 -12.47 3.96 -16.16
N ALA A 106 -12.48 3.86 -14.82
CA ALA A 106 -11.73 4.75 -13.94
C ALA A 106 -10.22 4.79 -14.21
N SER A 107 -9.64 3.66 -14.66
CA SER A 107 -8.23 3.60 -15.09
C SER A 107 -7.92 4.53 -16.26
N THR A 108 -8.84 4.68 -17.20
CA THR A 108 -8.68 5.57 -18.36
C THR A 108 -8.69 7.03 -17.93
N VAL A 109 -9.60 7.39 -17.02
CA VAL A 109 -9.67 8.75 -16.45
C VAL A 109 -8.40 9.06 -15.66
N ARG A 110 -7.91 8.14 -14.82
CA ARG A 110 -6.63 8.31 -14.09
C ARG A 110 -5.45 8.54 -15.03
N ARG A 111 -5.36 7.76 -16.12
CA ARG A 111 -4.32 7.93 -17.15
C ARG A 111 -4.40 9.30 -17.83
N ARG A 112 -5.61 9.77 -18.17
CA ARG A 112 -5.83 11.10 -18.77
C ARG A 112 -5.39 12.23 -17.82
N LEU A 113 -5.75 12.13 -16.54
CA LEU A 113 -5.30 13.07 -15.51
C LEU A 113 -3.78 13.08 -15.36
N GLN A 114 -3.12 11.92 -15.40
CA GLN A 114 -1.66 11.82 -15.37
C GLN A 114 -0.99 12.46 -16.60
N ALA A 115 -1.67 12.44 -17.75
CA ALA A 115 -1.23 13.13 -18.96
C ALA A 115 -1.49 14.65 -18.93
N GLY A 116 -1.97 15.19 -17.80
CA GLY A 116 -2.25 16.62 -17.63
C GLY A 116 -3.60 17.08 -18.17
N MET A 117 -4.48 16.15 -18.56
CA MET A 117 -5.84 16.48 -18.96
C MET A 117 -6.65 16.94 -17.74
N ASP A 118 -7.43 18.00 -17.90
CA ASP A 118 -8.36 18.42 -16.85
C ASP A 118 -9.41 17.34 -16.56
N LEU A 119 -9.94 17.31 -15.33
CA LEU A 119 -10.86 16.28 -14.87
C LEU A 119 -12.16 16.25 -15.68
N GLU A 120 -12.71 17.42 -16.01
CA GLU A 120 -13.94 17.50 -16.79
C GLU A 120 -13.70 16.95 -18.20
N LEU A 121 -12.64 17.40 -18.85
CA LEU A 121 -12.25 16.90 -20.16
C LEU A 121 -11.94 15.41 -20.12
N ALA A 122 -11.29 14.92 -19.06
CA ALA A 122 -10.95 13.51 -18.90
C ALA A 122 -12.16 12.59 -18.76
N LEU A 123 -13.27 13.08 -18.19
CA LEU A 123 -14.52 12.34 -18.07
C LEU A 123 -15.32 12.34 -19.37
N PHE A 124 -15.48 13.51 -20.01
CA PHE A 124 -16.37 13.65 -21.17
C PHE A 124 -15.70 13.42 -22.53
N THR A 125 -14.37 13.31 -22.58
CA THR A 125 -13.69 12.93 -23.84
C THR A 125 -14.10 11.50 -24.19
N PRO A 126 -14.76 11.26 -25.34
CA PRO A 126 -15.13 9.93 -25.76
C PRO A 126 -13.89 9.03 -25.84
N ARG A 127 -14.06 7.73 -25.65
CA ARG A 127 -12.97 6.80 -25.97
C ARG A 127 -12.71 6.98 -27.47
N CYS A 128 -11.54 7.50 -27.83
CA CYS A 128 -11.11 7.46 -29.22
C CYS A 128 -11.03 5.97 -29.57
N ALA A 129 -12.01 5.47 -30.33
CA ALA A 129 -11.90 4.21 -31.03
C ALA A 129 -10.90 4.46 -32.17
N THR A 130 -9.63 4.69 -31.82
CA THR A 130 -8.56 4.51 -32.78
C THR A 130 -8.54 3.03 -33.06
N ASN A 131 -9.34 2.63 -34.03
CA ASN A 131 -9.12 1.41 -34.76
C ASN A 131 -7.65 1.49 -35.16
N ASN A 132 -6.85 0.51 -34.74
CA ASN A 132 -5.43 0.46 -35.07
C ASN A 132 -5.19 0.51 -36.60
N LEU A 133 -6.24 0.40 -37.42
CA LEU A 133 -6.29 0.73 -38.85
C LEU A 133 -5.47 1.98 -39.21
N GLY A 134 -5.56 3.10 -38.50
CA GLY A 134 -4.76 4.29 -38.86
C GLY A 134 -3.25 4.06 -38.72
N LYS A 135 -2.83 3.35 -37.67
CA LYS A 135 -1.44 2.97 -37.41
C LYS A 135 -0.96 1.83 -38.32
N LEU A 136 -1.88 0.95 -38.72
CA LEU A 136 -1.67 -0.20 -39.62
C LEU A 136 -1.62 0.23 -41.09
N LEU A 137 -2.34 1.28 -41.46
CA LEU A 137 -2.43 1.86 -42.82
C LEU A 137 -1.45 3.04 -43.01
N GLY A 138 -0.56 3.30 -42.06
CA GLY A 138 0.46 4.36 -42.18
C GLY A 138 -0.09 5.79 -42.15
N ALA A 139 -1.34 6.00 -41.71
CA ALA A 139 -1.91 7.32 -41.53
C ALA A 139 -1.32 7.96 -40.28
N HIS A 140 -0.24 8.72 -40.44
CA HIS A 140 0.29 9.60 -39.41
C HIS A 140 -0.76 10.67 -39.09
N THR A 141 -1.42 10.57 -37.93
CA THR A 141 -2.14 11.71 -37.37
C THR A 141 -1.12 12.82 -37.15
N MET A 142 -1.41 14.03 -37.65
CA MET A 142 -0.53 15.20 -37.59
C MET A 142 0.19 15.29 -36.24
N SER A 143 1.50 15.55 -36.26
CA SER A 143 2.28 15.68 -35.04
C SER A 143 1.78 16.86 -34.19
N ASP A 144 1.98 16.80 -32.88
CA ASP A 144 1.58 17.88 -31.95
C ASP A 144 2.16 19.26 -32.37
N GLU A 145 3.29 19.27 -33.06
CA GLU A 145 3.89 20.48 -33.66
C GLU A 145 3.09 21.05 -34.84
N GLN A 146 2.54 20.18 -35.70
CA GLN A 146 1.69 20.59 -36.82
C GLN A 146 0.34 21.14 -36.34
N TRP A 147 -0.19 20.59 -35.25
CA TRP A 147 -1.41 21.10 -34.63
C TRP A 147 -1.19 22.49 -33.98
N ARG A 148 -0.05 22.69 -33.31
CA ARG A 148 0.37 24.00 -32.76
C ARG A 148 0.58 25.07 -33.84
N ARG A 149 1.21 24.73 -34.96
CA ARG A 149 1.40 25.67 -36.10
C ARG A 149 0.08 26.14 -36.71
N ARG A 150 -0.94 25.27 -36.76
CA ARG A 150 -2.26 25.62 -37.30
C ARG A 150 -3.04 26.58 -36.41
N GLN A 151 -2.90 26.49 -35.08
CA GLN A 151 -3.49 27.47 -34.16
C GLN A 151 -2.81 28.84 -34.24
N GLN A 152 -1.50 28.88 -34.50
CA GLN A 152 -0.75 30.13 -34.64
C GLN A 152 -0.97 30.83 -36.00
N GLY A 153 -1.34 30.07 -37.04
CA GLY A 153 -1.59 30.61 -38.39
C GLY A 153 -2.99 31.17 -38.64
N ALA A 154 -3.90 31.14 -37.66
CA ALA A 154 -5.28 31.65 -37.79
C ALA A 154 -5.48 33.08 -37.25
N ALA A 155 -4.39 33.79 -36.94
CA ALA A 155 -4.39 35.15 -36.40
C ALA A 155 -3.73 36.17 -37.35
N ALA A 156 -3.93 36.03 -38.66
CA ALA A 156 -3.58 37.02 -39.67
C ALA A 156 -4.77 37.24 -40.62
#